data_AF-A0A7R9R1C1-F1
#
_entry.id   AF-A0A7R9R1C1-F1
#
_cell.length_a   1.000
_cell.length_b   1.000
_cell.length_c   1.000
_cell.angle_alpha   90.00
_cell.angle_beta   90.00
_cell.angle_gamma   90.00
#
_symmetry.space_group_name_H-M   'P 1'
#
loop_
_entity.id
_entity.type
_entity.pdbx_description
1 polymer ?
#
loop_
_entity_poly.entity_id
_entity_poly.type
_entity_poly.pdbx_seq_one_letter_code
_entity_poly.pdbx_strand_id
1 'polypeptide(L)'
;MNMMRVWGGGVYESDLFYQLADEYGIMIWQDFMFACALYPANKEFLDSVQKEVITQVRRLQHHPSIAIWAGNNENEQGLVGWWKPRLPQYDADYRTLYVNTIGKILDTEDRTRPYVSSSPSNGLESIKENYTAQNPEDSRYGDIHYYNDGSRLWDWTTFWSPKFASEYGFQSYPSMDSLSEAFSAKELVFPLTPTVQHHQHKWNEDETIVQQILLSESPIEGRNR
;
A
#
# COMPACT_ATOMS: atom_id res chain seq x y z
N MET A 1 -16.84 5.28 -5.27
CA MET A 1 -15.92 4.41 -4.51
C MET A 1 -16.73 3.70 -3.44
N ASN A 2 -16.43 2.44 -3.14
CA ASN A 2 -17.12 1.67 -2.09
C ASN A 2 -16.14 1.08 -1.06
N MET A 3 -14.84 1.29 -1.24
CA MET A 3 -13.79 0.90 -0.31
C MET A 3 -12.69 1.96 -0.30
N MET A 4 -12.09 2.19 0.86
CA MET A 4 -10.84 2.91 1.05
C MET A 4 -9.87 2.03 1.84
N ARG A 5 -8.58 2.14 1.54
CA ARG A 5 -7.53 1.50 2.33
C ARG A 5 -6.85 2.56 3.21
N VAL A 6 -6.90 2.35 4.52
CA VAL A 6 -6.12 3.15 5.47
C VAL A 6 -4.72 2.56 5.49
N TRP A 7 -3.82 3.16 4.70
CA TRP A 7 -2.47 2.67 4.42
C TRP A 7 -1.57 2.67 5.66
N GLY A 8 -0.80 1.58 5.84
CA GLY A 8 -0.04 1.29 7.07
C GLY A 8 1.15 2.19 7.39
N GLY A 9 1.53 3.16 6.56
CA GLY A 9 2.51 4.17 6.96
C GLY A 9 1.89 5.52 7.32
N GLY A 10 0.56 5.59 7.38
CA GLY A 10 -0.18 6.74 7.89
C GLY A 10 -0.40 6.64 9.41
N VAL A 11 -1.64 6.85 9.83
CA VAL A 11 -2.07 6.71 11.22
C VAL A 11 -3.37 5.91 11.29
N TYR A 12 -3.68 5.33 12.46
CA TYR A 12 -5.05 4.94 12.73
C TYR A 12 -5.91 6.21 12.79
N GLU A 13 -6.95 6.25 11.97
CA GLU A 13 -7.69 7.48 11.75
C GLU A 13 -8.52 7.92 12.96
N SER A 14 -9.04 9.15 12.89
CA SER A 14 -9.95 9.70 13.89
C SER A 14 -11.26 8.89 13.99
N ASP A 15 -11.93 8.91 15.15
CA ASP A 15 -13.25 8.24 15.30
C ASP A 15 -14.28 8.77 14.29
N LEU A 16 -14.22 10.06 13.95
CA LEU A 16 -15.09 10.67 12.95
C LEU A 16 -14.92 10.03 11.57
N PHE A 17 -13.68 9.69 11.17
CA PHE A 17 -13.43 9.05 9.88
C PHE A 17 -14.20 7.72 9.76
N TYR A 18 -14.09 6.86 10.77
CA TYR A 18 -14.77 5.55 10.75
C TYR A 18 -16.29 5.69 10.90
N GLN A 19 -16.77 6.66 11.68
CA GLN A 19 -18.20 6.98 11.77
C GLN A 19 -18.77 7.40 10.41
N LEU A 20 -18.07 8.25 9.66
CA LEU A 20 -18.48 8.64 8.32
C LEU A 20 -18.39 7.48 7.33
N ALA A 21 -17.37 6.62 7.44
CA ALA A 21 -17.28 5.41 6.62
C ALA A 21 -18.48 4.47 6.86
N ASP A 22 -18.89 4.31 8.13
CA ASP A 22 -20.09 3.54 8.48
C ASP A 22 -21.36 4.17 7.89
N GLU A 23 -21.54 5.49 8.05
CA GLU A 23 -22.74 6.22 7.59
C GLU A 23 -22.87 6.21 6.06
N TYR A 24 -21.76 6.40 5.34
CA TYR A 24 -21.75 6.44 3.88
C TYR A 24 -21.61 5.04 3.23
N GLY A 25 -21.47 3.99 4.03
CA GLY A 25 -21.31 2.62 3.52
C GLY A 25 -20.01 2.42 2.72
N ILE A 26 -18.92 3.05 3.16
CA ILE A 26 -17.60 2.90 2.57
C ILE A 26 -16.82 1.86 3.36
N MET A 27 -16.47 0.75 2.73
CA MET A 27 -15.66 -0.29 3.37
C MET A 27 -14.25 0.21 3.65
N ILE A 28 -13.66 -0.23 4.76
CA ILE A 28 -12.29 0.09 5.13
C ILE A 28 -11.45 -1.18 5.11
N TRP A 29 -10.42 -1.19 4.28
CA TRP A 29 -9.28 -2.09 4.42
C TRP A 29 -8.31 -1.43 5.41
N GLN A 30 -8.18 -1.99 6.61
CA GLN A 30 -7.42 -1.39 7.70
C GLN A 30 -6.07 -2.08 7.86
N ASP A 31 -5.00 -1.41 7.45
CA ASP A 31 -3.65 -1.85 7.80
C ASP A 31 -3.36 -1.54 9.29
N PHE A 32 -2.49 -2.32 9.92
CA PHE A 32 -1.73 -1.86 11.08
C PHE A 32 -0.57 -0.97 10.64
N MET A 33 -0.09 -0.10 11.53
CA MET A 33 0.82 0.99 11.17
C MET A 33 2.29 0.55 10.98
N PHE A 34 2.49 -0.39 10.05
CA PHE A 34 3.77 -0.91 9.60
C PHE A 34 3.83 -0.85 8.07
N ALA A 35 4.85 -0.23 7.49
CA ALA A 35 4.95 -0.06 6.04
C ALA A 35 6.39 0.01 5.53
N CYS A 36 6.66 -0.73 4.45
CA CYS A 36 7.90 -0.69 3.66
C CYS A 36 9.19 -0.69 4.51
N ALA A 37 9.20 -1.46 5.61
CA ALA A 37 10.36 -1.55 6.50
C ALA A 37 10.44 -2.89 7.24
N LEU A 38 11.66 -3.26 7.64
CA LEU A 38 11.89 -4.30 8.63
C LEU A 38 11.78 -3.71 10.03
N TYR A 39 10.94 -4.32 10.87
CA TYR A 39 10.73 -3.90 12.24
C TYR A 39 11.38 -4.89 13.21
N PRO A 40 11.88 -4.43 14.37
CA PRO A 40 12.47 -5.31 15.36
C PRO A 40 11.41 -6.24 15.97
N ALA A 41 11.83 -7.40 16.48
CA ALA A 41 10.96 -8.33 17.23
C ALA A 41 11.49 -8.65 18.63
N ASN A 42 12.25 -7.72 19.22
CA ASN A 42 12.66 -7.84 20.62
C ASN A 42 11.46 -7.60 21.56
N LYS A 43 11.56 -8.08 22.79
CA LYS A 43 10.45 -8.06 23.75
C LYS A 43 9.89 -6.66 24.00
N GLU A 44 10.76 -5.66 24.19
CA GLU A 44 10.33 -4.29 24.49
C GLU A 44 9.48 -3.71 23.36
N PHE A 45 9.91 -3.91 22.11
CA PHE A 45 9.15 -3.49 20.94
C PHE A 45 7.81 -4.22 20.85
N LEU A 46 7.82 -5.56 20.97
CA LEU A 46 6.60 -6.36 20.88
C LEU A 46 5.60 -6.03 22.01
N ASP A 47 6.06 -5.75 23.22
CA ASP A 47 5.20 -5.31 24.32
C ASP A 47 4.50 -3.97 24.00
N SER A 48 5.20 -3.05 23.30
CA SER A 48 4.60 -1.80 22.82
C SER A 48 3.57 -2.06 21.73
N VAL A 49 3.91 -2.88 20.74
CA VAL A 49 3.02 -3.25 19.63
C VAL A 49 1.76 -3.94 20.17
N GLN A 50 1.87 -4.84 21.13
CA GLN A 50 0.72 -5.50 21.75
C GLN A 50 -0.26 -4.49 22.36
N LYS A 51 0.25 -3.50 23.11
CA LYS A 51 -0.58 -2.45 23.69
C LYS A 51 -1.27 -1.61 22.62
N GLU A 52 -0.54 -1.22 21.58
CA GLU A 52 -1.09 -0.47 20.45
C GLU A 52 -2.20 -1.24 19.75
N VAL A 53 -1.91 -2.47 19.31
CA VAL A 53 -2.83 -3.31 18.53
C VAL A 53 -4.09 -3.64 19.31
N ILE A 54 -3.97 -4.06 20.59
CA ILE A 54 -5.15 -4.32 21.44
C ILE A 54 -5.99 -3.07 21.59
N THR A 55 -5.37 -1.91 21.81
CA THR A 55 -6.08 -0.63 21.97
C THR A 55 -6.84 -0.28 20.70
N GLN A 56 -6.18 -0.37 19.54
CA GLN A 56 -6.77 0.01 18.25
C GLN A 56 -7.85 -0.97 17.81
N VAL A 57 -7.64 -2.28 17.94
CA VAL A 57 -8.68 -3.27 17.60
C VAL A 57 -9.91 -3.07 18.47
N ARG A 58 -9.77 -2.91 19.79
CA ARG A 58 -10.92 -2.65 20.67
C ARG A 58 -11.64 -1.36 20.34
N ARG A 59 -10.89 -0.31 19.99
CA ARG A 59 -11.46 0.96 19.55
C ARG A 59 -12.23 0.80 18.24
N LEU A 60 -11.75 -0.01 17.31
CA LEU A 60 -12.21 0.03 15.93
C LEU A 60 -13.16 -1.12 15.52
N GLN A 61 -13.10 -2.27 16.18
CA GLN A 61 -13.81 -3.50 15.80
C GLN A 61 -15.35 -3.39 15.76
N HIS A 62 -15.92 -2.34 16.35
CA HIS A 62 -17.37 -2.11 16.33
C HIS A 62 -17.84 -1.34 15.08
N HIS A 63 -16.92 -0.79 14.28
CA HIS A 63 -17.25 -0.12 13.01
C HIS A 63 -17.55 -1.15 11.92
N PRO A 64 -18.80 -1.24 11.41
CA PRO A 64 -19.14 -2.16 10.32
C PRO A 64 -18.42 -1.83 9.00
N SER A 65 -17.92 -0.60 8.82
CA SER A 65 -17.13 -0.22 7.65
C SER A 65 -15.85 -1.03 7.53
N ILE A 66 -15.18 -1.39 8.63
CA ILE A 66 -13.95 -2.19 8.56
C ILE A 66 -14.29 -3.57 8.02
N ALA A 67 -13.73 -3.91 6.86
CA ALA A 67 -14.01 -5.15 6.13
C ALA A 67 -12.89 -6.19 6.29
N ILE A 68 -11.65 -5.74 6.49
CA ILE A 68 -10.46 -6.58 6.59
C ILE A 68 -9.38 -5.89 7.42
N TRP A 69 -8.63 -6.70 8.18
CA TRP A 69 -7.40 -6.30 8.86
C TRP A 69 -6.18 -6.75 8.05
N ALA A 70 -5.19 -5.87 7.87
CA ALA A 70 -3.94 -6.20 7.19
C ALA A 70 -2.73 -5.88 8.07
N GLY A 71 -1.78 -6.82 8.19
CA GLY A 71 -0.68 -6.73 9.13
C GLY A 71 0.33 -5.62 8.83
N ASN A 72 0.54 -5.31 7.56
CA ASN A 72 1.46 -4.26 7.09
C ASN A 72 1.26 -3.95 5.60
N ASN A 73 1.93 -2.89 5.14
CA ASN A 73 2.17 -2.59 3.74
C ASN A 73 3.54 -3.10 3.28
N GLU A 74 3.56 -3.93 2.24
CA GLU A 74 4.70 -4.37 1.45
C GLU A 74 5.85 -5.05 2.20
N ASN A 75 5.69 -5.43 3.47
CA ASN A 75 6.81 -6.02 4.20
C ASN A 75 7.06 -7.49 3.80
N GLU A 76 6.03 -8.25 3.39
CA GLU A 76 6.23 -9.58 2.80
C GLU A 76 7.02 -9.46 1.48
N GLN A 77 6.55 -8.57 0.60
CA GLN A 77 7.17 -8.31 -0.70
C GLN A 77 8.59 -7.77 -0.58
N GLY A 78 8.84 -6.81 0.31
CA GLY A 78 10.17 -6.24 0.52
C GLY A 78 11.16 -7.23 1.10
N LEU A 79 10.71 -8.08 2.03
CA LEU A 79 11.54 -9.13 2.63
C LEU A 79 12.02 -10.12 1.56
N VAL A 80 11.12 -10.58 0.68
CA VAL A 80 11.46 -11.55 -0.36
C VAL A 80 12.10 -10.90 -1.59
N GLY A 81 11.78 -9.64 -1.86
CA GLY A 81 12.17 -8.85 -3.01
C GLY A 81 13.45 -8.04 -2.79
N TRP A 82 13.34 -6.81 -2.31
CA TRP A 82 14.42 -5.80 -2.40
C TRP A 82 15.30 -5.62 -1.16
N TRP A 83 14.91 -6.08 0.04
CA TRP A 83 15.78 -5.99 1.23
C TRP A 83 16.81 -7.11 1.26
N LYS A 84 18.00 -6.83 0.71
CA LYS A 84 19.12 -7.78 0.64
C LYS A 84 20.33 -7.31 1.48
N PRO A 85 21.04 -8.23 2.15
CA PRO A 85 20.78 -9.68 2.21
C PRO A 85 19.57 -10.02 3.11
N ARG A 86 18.76 -11.01 2.70
CA ARG A 86 17.67 -11.56 3.52
C ARG A 86 18.25 -12.57 4.50
N LEU A 87 18.35 -12.19 5.77
CA LEU A 87 18.84 -13.07 6.83
C LEU A 87 17.69 -13.91 7.41
N PRO A 88 17.94 -15.17 7.84
CA PRO A 88 16.91 -16.01 8.45
C PRO A 88 16.21 -15.37 9.68
N GLN A 89 16.91 -14.47 10.37
CA GLN A 89 16.33 -13.70 11.47
C GLN A 89 15.18 -12.79 11.01
N TYR A 90 15.26 -12.18 9.82
CA TYR A 90 14.22 -11.28 9.33
C TYR A 90 12.92 -12.03 9.01
N ASP A 91 13.03 -13.26 8.50
CA ASP A 91 11.89 -14.17 8.35
C ASP A 91 11.25 -14.54 9.70
N ALA A 92 12.07 -14.78 10.72
CA ALA A 92 11.60 -15.08 12.07
C ALA A 92 10.94 -13.86 12.72
N ASP A 93 11.52 -12.67 12.57
CA ASP A 93 11.01 -11.41 13.10
C ASP A 93 9.68 -11.04 12.45
N TYR A 94 9.58 -11.16 11.11
CA TYR A 94 8.34 -10.95 10.37
C TYR A 94 7.20 -11.83 10.91
N ARG A 95 7.44 -13.15 11.03
CA ARG A 95 6.43 -14.07 11.59
C ARG A 95 6.12 -13.76 13.06
N THR A 96 7.12 -13.37 13.84
CA THR A 96 6.94 -13.03 15.25
C THR A 96 6.01 -11.83 15.41
N LEU A 97 6.20 -10.80 14.61
CA LEU A 97 5.40 -9.58 14.65
C LEU A 97 4.00 -9.79 14.05
N TYR A 98 3.91 -10.13 12.76
CA TYR A 98 2.63 -10.10 12.04
C TYR A 98 1.76 -11.33 12.31
N VAL A 99 2.35 -12.49 12.59
CA VAL A 99 1.58 -13.74 12.80
C VAL A 99 1.42 -14.01 14.29
N ASN A 100 2.53 -14.11 15.01
CA ASN A 100 2.53 -14.56 16.40
C ASN A 100 2.13 -13.47 17.40
N THR A 101 2.16 -12.20 17.00
CA THR A 101 1.73 -11.07 17.84
C THR A 101 0.42 -10.50 17.34
N ILE A 102 0.40 -9.85 16.16
CA ILE A 102 -0.80 -9.19 15.64
C ILE A 102 -1.90 -10.20 15.32
N GLY A 103 -1.60 -11.24 14.54
CA GLY A 103 -2.57 -12.29 14.19
C GLY A 103 -3.19 -12.94 15.43
N LYS A 104 -2.38 -13.30 16.44
CA LYS A 104 -2.89 -13.88 17.70
C LYS A 104 -3.77 -12.93 18.51
N ILE A 105 -3.52 -11.62 18.45
CA ILE A 105 -4.41 -10.65 19.11
C ILE A 105 -5.77 -10.65 18.41
N LEU A 106 -5.79 -10.61 17.08
CA LEU A 106 -7.05 -10.65 16.31
C LEU A 106 -7.83 -11.95 16.53
N ASP A 107 -7.14 -13.10 16.64
CA ASP A 107 -7.78 -14.38 17.01
C ASP A 107 -8.55 -14.32 18.34
N THR A 108 -8.21 -13.36 19.21
CA THR A 108 -8.87 -13.15 20.51
C THR A 108 -9.84 -11.98 20.54
N GLU A 109 -9.50 -10.86 19.90
CA GLU A 109 -10.26 -9.61 19.99
C GLU A 109 -11.34 -9.53 18.91
N ASP A 110 -11.03 -9.85 17.65
CA ASP A 110 -11.98 -9.75 16.53
C ASP A 110 -11.84 -10.90 15.52
N ARG A 111 -12.71 -11.91 15.67
CA ARG A 111 -12.82 -13.04 14.73
C ARG A 111 -13.90 -12.85 13.67
N THR A 112 -14.54 -11.68 13.61
CA THR A 112 -15.66 -11.43 12.69
C THR A 112 -15.19 -11.02 11.30
N ARG A 113 -13.92 -10.66 11.15
CA ARG A 113 -13.30 -10.15 9.91
C ARG A 113 -12.08 -10.99 9.52
N PRO A 114 -11.75 -11.09 8.22
CA PRO A 114 -10.52 -11.70 7.78
C PRO A 114 -9.29 -10.88 8.19
N TYR A 115 -8.16 -11.59 8.33
CA TYR A 115 -6.83 -11.02 8.53
C TYR A 115 -5.87 -11.51 7.46
N VAL A 116 -5.11 -10.60 6.85
CA VAL A 116 -3.97 -10.91 5.97
C VAL A 116 -2.69 -10.37 6.59
N SER A 117 -1.58 -11.12 6.50
CA SER A 117 -0.33 -10.72 7.15
C SER A 117 0.36 -9.52 6.50
N SER A 118 0.10 -9.25 5.23
CA SER A 118 0.70 -8.19 4.40
C SER A 118 -0.26 -7.82 3.27
N SER A 119 -0.02 -6.67 2.65
CA SER A 119 -0.55 -6.24 1.35
C SER A 119 0.64 -5.74 0.52
N PRO A 120 1.01 -6.36 -0.61
CA PRO A 120 0.34 -7.50 -1.21
C PRO A 120 0.61 -8.80 -0.43
N SER A 121 -0.26 -9.80 -0.60
CA SER A 121 -0.07 -11.16 -0.10
C SER A 121 -0.87 -12.17 -0.91
N ASN A 122 -0.43 -13.43 -0.97
CA ASN A 122 -1.20 -14.51 -1.58
C ASN A 122 -2.29 -15.07 -0.65
N GLY A 123 -2.49 -14.47 0.54
CA GLY A 123 -3.50 -14.87 1.51
C GLY A 123 -3.27 -16.30 2.00
N LEU A 124 -4.23 -17.20 1.74
CA LEU A 124 -4.13 -18.60 2.18
C LEU A 124 -2.92 -19.34 1.61
N GLU A 125 -2.43 -18.99 0.41
CA GLU A 125 -1.19 -19.59 -0.10
C GLU A 125 0.05 -19.09 0.65
N SER A 126 0.09 -17.81 1.04
CA SER A 126 1.16 -17.30 1.91
C SER A 126 1.20 -18.07 3.23
N ILE A 127 0.05 -18.48 3.80
CA ILE A 127 0.02 -19.34 5.00
C ILE A 127 0.71 -20.68 4.75
N LYS A 128 0.46 -21.33 3.60
CA LYS A 128 1.10 -22.61 3.23
C LYS A 128 2.61 -22.47 3.05
N GLU A 129 3.06 -21.29 2.63
CA GLU A 129 4.47 -20.91 2.50
C GLU A 129 5.05 -20.28 3.78
N ASN A 130 4.36 -20.43 4.92
CA ASN A 130 4.81 -19.91 6.22
C ASN A 130 5.03 -18.38 6.22
N TYR A 131 4.07 -17.66 5.62
CA TYR A 131 3.85 -16.21 5.61
C TYR A 131 4.93 -15.36 4.91
N THR A 132 5.84 -16.00 4.19
CA THR A 132 6.90 -15.32 3.43
C THR A 132 7.01 -15.96 2.05
N ALA A 133 5.92 -15.84 1.27
CA ALA A 133 5.78 -16.51 -0.01
C ALA A 133 6.93 -16.14 -0.98
N GLN A 134 7.34 -17.08 -1.84
CA GLN A 134 8.40 -16.79 -2.81
C GLN A 134 8.02 -15.67 -3.79
N ASN A 135 6.73 -15.57 -4.11
CA ASN A 135 6.16 -14.52 -4.94
C ASN A 135 4.83 -14.03 -4.31
N PRO A 136 4.85 -13.01 -3.44
CA PRO A 136 3.66 -12.50 -2.74
C PRO A 136 2.74 -11.66 -3.63
N GLU A 137 3.09 -11.45 -4.90
CA GLU A 137 2.27 -10.76 -5.91
C GLU A 137 1.81 -11.71 -7.02
N ASP A 138 1.59 -12.97 -6.68
CA ASP A 138 1.12 -13.94 -7.66
C ASP A 138 -0.33 -13.61 -8.05
N SER A 139 -0.54 -13.16 -9.30
CA SER A 139 -1.85 -12.77 -9.82
C SER A 139 -2.93 -13.88 -9.73
N ARG A 140 -2.55 -15.13 -9.46
CA ARG A 140 -3.48 -16.25 -9.25
C ARG A 140 -4.14 -16.24 -7.86
N TYR A 141 -3.56 -15.54 -6.89
CA TYR A 141 -3.97 -15.52 -5.49
C TYR A 141 -4.07 -14.09 -4.95
N GLY A 142 -4.68 -13.97 -3.76
CA GLY A 142 -4.73 -12.75 -2.94
C GLY A 142 -4.81 -11.42 -3.70
N ASP A 143 -3.92 -10.50 -3.37
CA ASP A 143 -3.86 -9.15 -3.93
C ASP A 143 -2.45 -8.80 -4.46
N ILE A 144 -2.37 -7.80 -5.33
CA ILE A 144 -1.11 -7.28 -5.89
C ILE A 144 -1.01 -5.77 -5.77
N HIS A 145 0.22 -5.25 -5.82
CA HIS A 145 0.50 -3.85 -6.07
C HIS A 145 1.11 -3.71 -7.47
N TYR A 146 0.57 -2.85 -8.33
CA TYR A 146 1.04 -2.70 -9.71
C TYR A 146 1.47 -1.28 -10.02
N TYR A 147 2.79 -1.10 -10.19
CA TYR A 147 3.41 0.16 -10.61
C TYR A 147 4.30 -0.09 -11.83
N ASN A 148 4.00 0.56 -12.96
CA ASN A 148 4.75 0.39 -14.20
C ASN A 148 4.80 1.68 -15.02
N ASP A 149 5.80 2.50 -14.72
CA ASP A 149 6.01 3.79 -15.35
C ASP A 149 6.79 3.72 -16.67
N GLY A 150 7.50 2.61 -16.90
CA GLY A 150 8.34 2.41 -18.07
C GLY A 150 7.58 1.91 -19.30
N SER A 151 6.41 1.30 -19.11
CA SER A 151 5.56 0.84 -20.20
C SER A 151 4.67 1.96 -20.74
N ARG A 152 4.18 1.79 -21.97
CA ARG A 152 3.19 2.71 -22.52
C ARG A 152 1.83 2.46 -21.88
N LEU A 153 1.32 3.39 -21.09
CA LEU A 153 0.11 3.18 -20.27
C LEU A 153 -1.18 2.97 -21.08
N TRP A 154 -1.21 3.43 -22.33
CA TRP A 154 -2.33 3.19 -23.26
C TRP A 154 -2.31 1.77 -23.86
N ASP A 155 -1.21 1.03 -23.73
CA ASP A 155 -1.19 -0.38 -24.06
C ASP A 155 -1.69 -1.19 -22.86
N TRP A 156 -2.99 -1.46 -22.85
CA TRP A 156 -3.63 -2.19 -21.75
C TRP A 156 -3.06 -3.59 -21.50
N THR A 157 -2.30 -4.15 -22.44
CA THR A 157 -1.69 -5.48 -22.31
C THR A 157 -0.53 -5.52 -21.30
N THR A 158 -0.04 -4.35 -20.88
CA THR A 158 1.01 -4.24 -19.87
C THR A 158 0.46 -4.47 -18.46
N PHE A 159 -0.83 -4.21 -18.21
CA PHE A 159 -1.46 -4.41 -16.92
C PHE A 159 -1.67 -5.90 -16.62
N TRP A 160 -1.47 -6.27 -15.35
CA TRP A 160 -1.76 -7.61 -14.88
C TRP A 160 -3.26 -7.80 -14.65
N SER A 161 -3.71 -9.06 -14.66
CA SER A 161 -5.10 -9.44 -14.34
C SER A 161 -5.14 -10.21 -13.02
N PRO A 162 -4.93 -9.54 -11.86
CA PRO A 162 -4.92 -10.18 -10.55
C PRO A 162 -6.32 -10.57 -10.06
N LYS A 163 -6.37 -11.28 -8.92
CA LYS A 163 -7.62 -11.48 -8.18
C LYS A 163 -8.12 -10.21 -7.50
N PHE A 164 -7.21 -9.39 -7.00
CA PHE A 164 -7.49 -8.08 -6.43
C PHE A 164 -6.27 -7.15 -6.64
N ALA A 165 -6.50 -5.92 -7.09
CA ALA A 165 -5.45 -4.90 -7.18
C ALA A 165 -5.67 -3.90 -6.04
N SER A 166 -4.92 -4.08 -4.94
CA SER A 166 -5.01 -3.24 -3.74
C SER A 166 -4.23 -1.94 -3.88
N GLU A 167 -3.23 -1.92 -4.78
CA GLU A 167 -2.55 -0.70 -5.21
C GLU A 167 -2.26 -0.71 -6.72
N TYR A 168 -2.44 0.47 -7.33
CA TYR A 168 -1.89 0.85 -8.63
C TYR A 168 -2.09 2.36 -8.78
N GLY A 169 -1.21 3.04 -9.51
CA GLY A 169 -1.34 4.47 -9.68
C GLY A 169 -0.30 5.09 -10.61
N PHE A 170 -0.60 6.31 -11.05
CA PHE A 170 0.29 7.15 -11.84
C PHE A 170 0.33 8.53 -11.19
N GLN A 171 1.49 9.19 -11.23
CA GLN A 171 1.61 10.51 -10.66
C GLN A 171 1.04 11.60 -11.59
N SER A 172 0.55 12.68 -11.00
CA SER A 172 0.17 13.91 -11.69
C SER A 172 0.47 15.10 -10.80
N TYR A 173 0.55 16.29 -11.40
CA TYR A 173 0.60 17.53 -10.62
C TYR A 173 -0.81 17.91 -10.13
N PRO A 174 -0.91 18.56 -8.95
CA PRO A 174 -2.15 19.16 -8.52
C PRO A 174 -2.56 20.31 -9.45
N SER A 175 -3.78 20.81 -9.25
CA SER A 175 -4.32 21.92 -10.04
C SER A 175 -3.44 23.18 -9.94
N MET A 176 -3.50 24.03 -10.97
CA MET A 176 -2.82 25.34 -10.95
C MET A 176 -3.28 26.21 -9.77
N ASP A 177 -4.55 26.11 -9.37
CA ASP A 177 -5.08 26.83 -8.21
C ASP A 177 -4.33 26.42 -6.94
N SER A 178 -4.19 25.12 -6.70
CA SER A 178 -3.42 24.59 -5.56
C SER A 178 -1.93 24.97 -5.62
N LEU A 179 -1.32 24.91 -6.80
CA LEU A 179 0.09 25.29 -6.96
C LEU A 179 0.32 26.78 -6.72
N SER A 180 -0.64 27.63 -7.07
CA SER A 180 -0.54 29.09 -6.90
C SER A 180 -0.55 29.55 -5.44
N GLU A 181 -0.99 28.69 -4.51
CA GLU A 181 -0.91 28.96 -3.07
C GLU A 181 0.53 28.85 -2.54
N ALA A 182 1.38 28.06 -3.20
CA ALA A 182 2.76 27.78 -2.77
C ALA A 182 3.82 28.45 -3.67
N PHE A 183 3.50 28.70 -4.94
CA PHE A 183 4.47 29.17 -5.94
C PHE A 183 3.95 30.37 -6.72
N SER A 184 4.87 31.25 -7.11
CA SER A 184 4.53 32.33 -8.04
C SER A 184 4.35 31.80 -9.47
N ALA A 185 3.58 32.53 -10.29
CA ALA A 185 3.42 32.20 -11.72
C ALA A 185 4.74 32.14 -12.50
N LYS A 186 5.82 32.77 -12.00
CA LYS A 186 7.16 32.71 -12.62
C LYS A 186 7.88 31.39 -12.35
N GLU A 187 7.50 30.68 -11.29
CA GLU A 187 8.06 29.38 -10.92
C GLU A 187 7.32 28.22 -11.59
N LEU A 188 6.04 28.43 -11.91
CA LEU A 188 5.16 27.47 -12.57
C LEU A 188 5.25 27.54 -14.11
N VAL A 189 6.48 27.59 -14.63
CA VAL A 189 6.76 27.57 -16.08
C VAL A 189 7.56 26.33 -16.39
N PHE A 190 7.17 25.56 -17.40
CA PHE A 190 7.90 24.35 -17.81
C PHE A 190 9.12 24.70 -18.68
N PRO A 191 10.32 24.09 -18.48
CA PRO A 191 10.64 23.11 -17.43
C PRO A 191 10.61 23.75 -16.03
N LEU A 192 10.03 23.03 -15.08
CA LEU A 192 9.76 23.52 -13.73
C LEU A 192 11.04 23.95 -13.01
N THR A 193 10.94 25.00 -12.19
CA THR A 193 12.10 25.52 -11.46
C THR A 193 12.58 24.52 -10.41
N PRO A 194 13.85 24.59 -9.97
CA PRO A 194 14.37 23.72 -8.90
C PRO A 194 13.54 23.76 -7.60
N THR A 195 12.91 24.90 -7.30
CA THR A 195 12.00 25.05 -6.16
C THR A 195 10.76 24.16 -6.28
N VAL A 196 10.16 24.10 -7.48
CA VAL A 196 9.00 23.23 -7.74
C VAL A 196 9.45 21.78 -7.81
N GLN A 197 10.58 21.50 -8.46
CA GLN A 197 11.17 20.15 -8.52
C GLN A 197 11.55 19.59 -7.15
N HIS A 198 11.90 20.44 -6.17
CA HIS A 198 12.14 19.99 -4.80
C HIS A 198 10.92 19.30 -4.16
N HIS A 199 9.70 19.62 -4.62
CA HIS A 199 8.47 18.99 -4.15
C HIS A 199 8.18 17.64 -4.85
N GLN A 200 8.98 17.25 -5.84
CA GLN A 200 8.97 15.92 -6.42
C GLN A 200 9.75 14.96 -5.53
N HIS A 201 9.05 14.01 -4.91
CA HIS A 201 9.68 13.02 -4.02
C HIS A 201 9.83 11.63 -4.65
N LYS A 202 9.36 11.44 -5.89
CA LYS A 202 9.58 10.22 -6.67
C LYS A 202 10.70 10.47 -7.69
N TRP A 203 11.68 9.58 -7.69
CA TRP A 203 12.86 9.67 -8.56
C TRP A 203 12.45 9.68 -10.04
N ASN A 204 12.95 10.66 -10.81
CA ASN A 204 12.73 10.82 -12.25
C ASN A 204 11.25 10.92 -12.69
N GLU A 205 10.34 11.29 -11.81
CA GLU A 205 8.92 11.23 -12.15
C GLU A 205 8.45 12.39 -13.05
N ASP A 206 9.07 13.57 -12.97
CA ASP A 206 8.77 14.69 -13.88
C ASP A 206 9.04 14.29 -15.35
N GLU A 207 10.15 13.59 -15.59
CA GLU A 207 10.52 13.07 -16.91
C GLU A 207 9.56 11.98 -17.36
N THR A 208 9.16 11.10 -16.43
CA THR A 208 8.20 10.03 -16.67
C THR A 208 6.83 10.59 -17.11
N ILE A 209 6.32 11.61 -16.43
CA ILE A 209 5.05 12.27 -16.79
C ILE A 209 5.12 12.83 -18.20
N VAL A 210 6.20 13.56 -18.54
CA VAL A 210 6.40 14.12 -19.88
C VAL A 210 6.47 13.00 -20.93
N GLN A 211 7.20 11.93 -20.64
CA GLN A 211 7.31 10.78 -21.54
C GLN A 211 5.95 10.13 -21.80
N GLN A 212 5.12 9.94 -20.77
CA GLN A 212 3.79 9.35 -20.92
C GLN A 212 2.83 10.24 -21.72
N ILE A 213 2.90 11.56 -21.56
CA ILE A 213 2.14 12.51 -22.39
C ILE A 213 2.53 12.33 -23.87
N LEU A 214 3.82 12.32 -24.19
CA LEU A 214 4.30 12.14 -25.56
C LEU A 214 3.92 10.77 -26.16
N LEU A 215 4.00 9.70 -25.36
CA LEU A 215 3.57 8.36 -25.78
C LEU A 215 2.06 8.27 -26.03
N SER A 216 1.25 9.07 -25.34
CA SER A 216 -0.21 9.09 -25.54
C SER A 216 -0.63 9.70 -26.88
N GLU A 217 0.18 10.60 -27.44
CA GLU A 217 -0.09 11.29 -28.71
C GLU A 217 0.32 10.47 -29.95
N SER A 218 1.15 9.44 -29.78
CA SER A 218 1.63 8.58 -30.86
C SER A 218 0.65 7.44 -31.14
N PRO A 219 0.53 6.85 -32.36
CA PRO A 219 -0.22 5.61 -32.56
C PRO A 219 0.45 4.41 -31.86
N ILE A 220 -0.30 3.38 -31.45
CA ILE A 220 0.30 2.10 -31.06
C ILE A 220 0.69 1.37 -32.35
N GLU A 221 1.99 1.25 -32.63
CA GLU A 221 2.49 0.54 -33.82
C GLU A 221 1.98 -0.92 -33.82
N GLY A 222 1.47 -1.38 -34.97
CA GLY A 222 1.05 -2.78 -35.16
C GLY A 222 -0.43 -3.10 -34.91
N ARG A 223 -1.30 -2.11 -34.59
CA ARG A 223 -2.75 -2.32 -34.54
C ARG A 223 -3.48 -1.55 -35.64
N ASN A 224 -3.79 -2.24 -36.75
CA ASN A 224 -4.87 -1.81 -37.65
C ASN A 224 -6.20 -1.94 -36.88
N ARG A 225 -7.02 -0.88 -36.95
CA ARG A 225 -8.37 -0.85 -36.36
C ARG A 225 -9.27 -1.95 -36.90
#